data_AF-A0A1Q7DLE5-F1
#
_entry.id   AF-A0A1Q7DLE5-F1
#
_cell.length_a   1.000
_cell.length_b   1.000
_cell.length_c   1.000
_cell.angle_alpha   90.00
_cell.angle_beta   90.00
_cell.angle_gamma   90.00
#
_symmetry.space_group_name_H-M   'P 1'
#
loop_
_entity.id
_entity.type
_entity.pdbx_description
1 polymer ?
#
loop_
_entity_poly.entity_id
_entity_poly.type
_entity_poly.pdbx_seq_one_letter_code
_entity_poly.pdbx_strand_id
1 'polypeptide(L)'
;MSSLGVQALRRIVGAVARLRGESVRDVTVRSDLRQLKVELQSGLILVVSAERDAQGRPQLEVDVVDVPQDALTKQQIEVRFD
;
A
#
# COMPACT_ATOMS: atom_id res chain seq x y z
N MET A 1 8.88 -23.19 8.06
CA MET A 1 8.03 -22.03 7.70
C MET A 1 6.70 -22.56 7.20
N SER A 2 5.57 -22.05 7.69
CA SER A 2 4.26 -22.48 7.19
C SER A 2 4.10 -22.13 5.70
N SER A 3 3.34 -22.93 4.97
CA SER A 3 3.01 -22.67 3.55
C SER A 3 2.42 -21.27 3.34
N LEU A 4 1.65 -20.78 4.31
CA LEU A 4 1.11 -19.41 4.35
C LEU A 4 2.20 -18.33 4.29
N GLY A 5 3.31 -18.51 5.01
CA GLY A 5 4.43 -17.56 4.99
C GLY A 5 5.11 -17.48 3.62
N VAL A 6 5.28 -18.63 2.94
CA VAL A 6 5.86 -18.67 1.59
C VAL A 6 4.92 -18.04 0.56
N GLN A 7 3.61 -18.26 0.69
CA GLN A 7 2.62 -17.64 -0.19
C GLN A 7 2.57 -16.12 -0.01
N ALA A 8 2.67 -15.62 1.22
CA ALA A 8 2.80 -14.19 1.50
C ALA A 8 4.04 -13.61 0.82
N LEU A 9 5.22 -14.23 0.98
CA LEU A 9 6.44 -13.78 0.32
C LEU A 9 6.32 -13.75 -1.21
N ARG A 10 5.67 -14.75 -1.83
CA ARG A 10 5.42 -14.77 -3.28
C ARG A 10 4.54 -13.59 -3.73
N ARG A 11 3.51 -13.24 -2.96
CA ARG A 11 2.67 -12.06 -3.24
C ARG A 11 3.47 -10.76 -3.15
N ILE A 12 4.27 -10.61 -2.09
CA ILE A 12 5.14 -9.44 -1.88
C ILE A 12 6.13 -9.30 -3.04
N VAL A 13 6.79 -10.40 -3.46
CA VAL A 13 7.70 -10.40 -4.61
C VAL A 13 6.98 -9.95 -5.88
N GLY A 14 5.77 -10.44 -6.14
CA GLY A 14 4.97 -10.02 -7.30
C GLY A 14 4.64 -8.54 -7.28
N ALA A 15 4.27 -8.00 -6.11
CA ALA A 15 3.97 -6.58 -5.94
C ALA A 15 5.23 -5.70 -6.14
N VAL A 16 6.33 -6.03 -5.45
CA VAL A 16 7.59 -5.27 -5.53
C VAL A 16 8.23 -5.35 -6.92
N ALA A 17 8.10 -6.47 -7.63
CA ALA A 17 8.61 -6.61 -8.99
C ALA A 17 8.01 -5.57 -9.97
N ARG A 18 6.77 -5.13 -9.73
CA ARG A 18 6.12 -4.07 -10.54
C ARG A 18 6.79 -2.70 -10.38
N LEU A 19 7.57 -2.51 -9.32
CA LEU A 19 8.26 -1.24 -9.02
C LEU A 19 9.66 -1.17 -9.65
N ARG A 20 10.06 -2.19 -10.44
CA ARG A 20 11.40 -2.23 -11.03
C ARG A 20 11.61 -1.06 -11.99
N GLY A 21 12.61 -0.24 -11.71
CA GLY A 21 12.95 0.93 -12.52
C GLY A 21 12.16 2.20 -12.17
N GLU A 22 11.24 2.11 -11.20
CA GLU A 22 10.51 3.25 -10.70
C GLU A 22 11.38 4.13 -9.79
N SER A 23 11.15 5.44 -9.86
CA SER A 23 11.78 6.41 -8.96
C SER A 23 10.80 6.79 -7.85
N VAL A 24 11.32 6.86 -6.62
CA VAL A 24 10.54 7.32 -5.46
C VAL A 24 10.29 8.83 -5.59
N ARG A 25 9.02 9.22 -5.41
CA ARG A 25 8.57 10.61 -5.36
C ARG A 25 8.50 11.10 -3.92
N ASP A 26 7.86 10.34 -3.04
CA ASP A 26 7.68 10.71 -1.63
C ASP A 26 7.60 9.46 -0.72
N VAL A 27 7.95 9.63 0.55
CA VAL A 27 7.86 8.60 1.58
C VAL A 27 7.27 9.20 2.85
N THR A 28 6.10 8.70 3.25
CA THR A 28 5.38 9.17 4.44
C THR A 28 5.11 8.02 5.41
N VAL A 29 5.37 8.25 6.70
CA VAL A 29 4.97 7.35 7.78
C VAL A 29 3.63 7.80 8.35
N ARG A 30 2.68 6.86 8.42
CA ARG A 30 1.38 7.01 9.09
C ARG A 30 1.37 6.19 10.37
N SER A 31 1.89 6.77 11.45
CA SER A 31 2.05 6.09 12.74
C SER A 31 0.72 5.74 13.41
N ASP A 32 -0.33 6.51 13.13
CA ASP A 32 -1.73 6.25 13.49
C ASP A 32 -2.22 4.90 12.94
N LEU A 33 -1.81 4.58 11.71
CA LEU A 33 -2.16 3.33 11.03
C LEU A 33 -1.05 2.28 11.03
N ARG A 34 0.11 2.59 11.64
CA ARG A 34 1.33 1.76 11.59
C ARG A 34 1.74 1.42 10.14
N GLN A 35 1.62 2.40 9.26
CA GLN A 35 1.87 2.25 7.83
C GLN A 35 3.04 3.09 7.35
N LEU A 36 3.76 2.58 6.36
CA LEU A 36 4.67 3.32 5.51
C LEU A 36 4.05 3.39 4.12
N LYS A 37 3.95 4.60 3.56
CA LYS A 37 3.48 4.84 2.20
C LYS A 37 4.64 5.38 1.37
N VAL A 38 4.89 4.76 0.22
CA VAL A 38 5.90 5.18 -0.75
C VAL A 38 5.20 5.49 -2.06
N GLU A 39 5.26 6.75 -2.48
CA GLU A 39 4.72 7.19 -3.76
C GLU A 39 5.82 7.16 -4.81
N LEU A 40 5.51 6.61 -5.99
CA LEU A 40 6.42 6.54 -7.13
C LEU A 40 6.07 7.60 -8.17
N GLN A 41 7.03 7.96 -9.02
CA GLN A 41 6.83 8.95 -10.07
C GLN A 41 5.75 8.54 -11.08
N SER A 42 5.55 7.24 -11.31
CA SER A 42 4.46 6.73 -12.16
C SER A 42 3.06 6.89 -11.56
N GLY A 43 2.94 7.28 -10.29
CA GLY A 43 1.67 7.32 -9.57
C GLY A 43 1.35 6.03 -8.81
N LEU A 44 2.14 4.97 -8.98
CA LEU A 44 2.03 3.77 -8.13
C LEU A 44 2.36 4.10 -6.67
N ILE A 45 1.66 3.45 -5.75
CA ILE A 45 1.89 3.57 -4.32
C ILE A 45 2.19 2.19 -3.75
N LEU A 46 3.33 2.07 -3.08
CA LEU A 46 3.65 0.94 -2.22
C LEU A 46 3.21 1.28 -0.79
N VAL A 47 2.39 0.42 -0.19
CA VAL A 47 1.96 0.51 1.20
C VAL A 47 2.54 -0.67 1.96
N VAL A 48 3.20 -0.39 3.08
CA VAL A 48 3.69 -1.39 4.03
C VAL A 48 2.98 -1.18 5.36
N SER A 49 2.20 -2.17 5.81
CA SER A 49 1.49 -2.15 7.09
C SER A 49 2.19 -3.05 8.10
N ALA A 50 2.38 -2.56 9.33
CA ALA A 50 2.84 -3.37 10.44
C ALA A 50 1.64 -3.84 11.29
N GLU A 51 1.22 -5.06 11.06
CA GLU A 51 0.10 -5.71 11.73
C GLU A 51 0.56 -6.71 12.80
N ARG A 52 -0.40 -7.29 13.51
CA ARG A 52 -0.17 -8.43 14.40
C ARG A 52 -1.00 -9.60 13.92
N ASP A 53 -0.40 -10.78 13.84
CA ASP A 53 -1.12 -12.01 13.54
C ASP A 53 -2.07 -12.39 14.69
N ALA A 54 -2.86 -13.46 14.51
CA ALA A 54 -3.77 -13.97 15.53
C ALA A 54 -3.10 -14.39 16.85
N GLN A 55 -1.77 -14.54 16.85
CA GLN A 55 -0.94 -14.87 18.02
C GLN A 55 -0.25 -13.62 18.59
N GLY A 56 -0.56 -12.42 18.07
CA GLY A 56 0.01 -11.15 18.51
C GLY A 56 1.43 -10.89 18.00
N ARG A 57 1.98 -11.73 17.12
CA ARG A 57 3.33 -11.57 16.56
C ARG A 57 3.30 -10.52 15.46
N PRO A 58 4.34 -9.67 15.35
CA PRO A 58 4.41 -8.67 14.31
C PRO A 58 4.46 -9.34 12.92
N GLN A 59 3.66 -8.83 12.00
CA GLN A 59 3.60 -9.23 10.60
C GLN A 59 3.62 -7.98 9.72
N LEU A 60 4.36 -8.04 8.62
CA LEU A 60 4.34 -6.99 7.60
C LEU A 60 3.43 -7.42 6.45
N GLU A 61 2.53 -6.54 6.07
CA GLU A 61 1.76 -6.65 4.82
C GLU A 61 2.26 -5.60 3.84
N VAL A 62 2.35 -5.99 2.56
CA VAL A 62 2.90 -5.13 1.51
C VAL A 62 1.99 -5.20 0.30
N ASP A 63 1.45 -4.06 -0.09
CA ASP A 63 0.56 -3.91 -1.24
C ASP A 63 1.06 -2.82 -2.18
N VAL A 64 0.78 -3.00 -3.46
CA VAL A 64 1.01 -1.99 -4.50
C VAL A 64 -0.33 -1.62 -5.11
N VAL A 65 -0.74 -0.38 -4.88
CA VAL A 65 -1.98 0.18 -5.39
C VAL A 65 -1.67 1.18 -6.49
N ASP A 66 -2.54 1.19 -7.49
CA ASP A 66 -2.53 2.24 -8.50
C ASP A 66 -3.38 3.41 -8.01
N VAL A 67 -2.96 4.64 -8.30
CA VAL A 67 -3.81 5.80 -8.07
C VAL A 67 -4.72 5.90 -9.29
N PRO A 68 -6.05 5.80 -9.13
CA PRO A 68 -6.95 6.10 -10.23
C PRO A 68 -6.62 7.50 -10.73
N GLN A 69 -6.31 7.66 -12.02
CA GLN A 69 -5.95 8.96 -12.59
C GLN A 69 -7.04 10.04 -12.35
N ASP A 70 -8.27 9.61 -12.07
CA ASP A 70 -9.42 10.46 -11.71
C ASP A 70 -9.45 10.93 -10.25
N ALA A 71 -8.55 10.49 -9.37
CA ALA A 71 -8.50 10.95 -7.97
C ALA A 71 -7.96 12.38 -7.83
N LEU A 72 -7.41 12.97 -8.90
CA LEU A 72 -7.09 14.40 -8.97
C LEU A 72 -8.34 15.26 -9.21
N THR A 73 -9.42 14.66 -9.70
CA THR A 73 -10.76 15.27 -9.70
C THR A 73 -11.39 14.99 -8.34
N LYS A 74 -11.28 15.95 -7.42
CA LYS A 74 -12.14 16.03 -6.24
C LYS A 74 -13.61 16.01 -6.69
N GLN A 75 -14.20 14.84 -6.86
CA GLN A 75 -15.65 14.71 -6.95
C GLN A 75 -16.20 14.93 -5.54
N GLN A 76 -16.33 16.20 -5.16
CA GLN A 76 -17.16 16.59 -4.02
C GLN A 76 -18.59 16.16 -4.36
N ILE A 77 -19.13 15.25 -3.56
CA ILE A 77 -20.54 14.90 -3.61
C ILE A 77 -21.28 16.11 -3.03
N GLU A 78 -21.93 16.88 -3.90
CA GLU A 78 -22.79 17.99 -3.49
C GLU A 78 -24.13 17.39 -3.03
N VAL A 79 -24.33 17.29 -1.72
CA VAL A 79 -25.59 16.82 -1.13
C VAL A 79 -26.52 18.01 -0.99
N ARG A 80 -27.61 18.02 -1.77
CA ARG A 80 -28.73 18.94 -1.56
C ARG A 80 -29.65 18.35 -0.50
N PHE A 81 -29.91 19.12 0.55
CA PHE A 81 -30.97 18.83 1.51
C PHE A 81 -32.22 19.55 1.02
N ASP A 82 -33.18 18.80 0.51
CA ASP A 82 -34.56 19.27 0.30
C ASP A 82 -35.37 19.11 1.60
#